data_AF-A0A662B292-F1
#
_entry.id   AF-A0A662B292-F1
#
_cell.length_a   1.000
_cell.length_b   1.000
_cell.length_c   1.000
_cell.angle_alpha   90.00
_cell.angle_beta   90.00
_cell.angle_gamma   90.00
#
_symmetry.space_group_name_H-M   'P 1'
#
loop_
_entity.id
_entity.type
_entity.pdbx_description
1 polymer ?
#
loop_
_entity_poly.entity_id
_entity_poly.type
_entity_poly.pdbx_seq_one_letter_code
_entity_poly.pdbx_strand_id
1 'polypeptide(L)'
;MSKKQRKPTLIESLIPIFFLIILLATNVYLWGDSTLDGSNQIALLTAGALAAIIGVRLGFGWIEIRAQIVKTIDSAMPAIIILLLIGALSGTWLISGVVPALIYYGLDILHPRIFLFAAVIISMVVSLATGSSWSTIATIGVALIGIGDAMGIGKAIVAGAIISGAY
;
A
#
# COMPACT_ATOMS: atom_id res chain seq x y z
N MET A 1 -16.09 34.39 20.02
CA MET A 1 -16.81 33.37 20.81
C MET A 1 -15.91 32.14 20.94
N SER A 2 -15.43 31.83 22.13
CA SER A 2 -14.59 30.66 22.38
C SER A 2 -15.46 29.40 22.24
N LYS A 3 -15.38 28.71 21.09
CA LYS A 3 -15.99 27.39 20.93
C LYS A 3 -15.21 26.43 21.83
N LYS A 4 -15.90 25.85 22.82
CA LYS A 4 -15.32 24.84 23.72
C LYS A 4 -14.94 23.62 22.88
N GLN A 5 -13.65 23.30 22.81
CA GLN A 5 -13.16 22.13 22.07
C GLN A 5 -13.83 20.87 22.59
N ARG A 6 -14.36 20.05 21.68
CA ARG A 6 -15.02 18.78 22.01
C ARG A 6 -14.29 17.63 21.36
N LYS A 7 -14.14 16.52 22.09
CA LYS A 7 -13.69 15.27 21.48
C LYS A 7 -14.74 14.77 20.48
N PRO A 8 -14.33 14.26 19.31
CA PRO A 8 -15.26 13.67 18.36
C PRO A 8 -15.98 12.49 19.01
N THR A 9 -17.27 12.36 18.71
CA THR A 9 -18.05 11.16 19.00
C THR A 9 -17.67 10.05 18.01
N LEU A 10 -17.95 8.79 18.35
CA LEU A 10 -17.65 7.64 17.48
C LEU A 10 -18.20 7.83 16.06
N ILE A 11 -19.43 8.36 15.95
CA ILE A 11 -20.09 8.62 14.66
C ILE A 11 -19.31 9.65 13.85
N GLU A 12 -18.87 10.75 14.47
CA GLU A 12 -18.11 11.80 13.79
C GLU A 12 -16.74 11.31 13.30
N SER A 13 -16.09 10.42 14.05
CA SER A 13 -14.83 9.79 13.63
C SER A 13 -15.02 8.78 12.49
N LEU A 14 -16.16 8.09 12.45
CA LEU A 14 -16.45 7.09 11.41
C LEU A 14 -16.89 7.72 10.08
N ILE A 15 -17.48 8.93 10.09
CA ILE A 15 -17.98 9.59 8.87
C ILE A 15 -16.91 9.71 7.78
N PRO A 16 -15.71 10.28 8.01
CA PRO A 16 -14.68 10.38 6.98
C PRO A 16 -14.18 9.02 6.50
N ILE A 17 -14.16 8.02 7.38
CA ILE A 17 -13.68 6.66 7.08
C ILE A 17 -14.68 5.97 6.13
N PHE A 18 -15.96 5.95 6.48
CA PHE A 18 -16.99 5.38 5.61
C PHE A 18 -17.10 6.13 4.29
N PHE A 19 -17.01 7.46 4.33
CA PHE A 19 -16.99 8.28 3.12
C PHE A 19 -15.84 7.90 2.20
N LEU A 20 -14.62 7.75 2.75
CA LEU A 20 -13.45 7.30 1.99
C LEU A 20 -13.66 5.90 1.41
N ILE A 21 -14.15 4.94 2.20
CA ILE A 21 -14.39 3.56 1.74
C ILE A 21 -15.40 3.54 0.59
N ILE A 22 -16.49 4.30 0.69
CA ILE A 22 -17.50 4.39 -0.37
C ILE A 22 -16.91 4.98 -1.65
N LEU A 23 -16.12 6.05 -1.54
CA LEU A 23 -15.47 6.66 -2.70
C LEU A 23 -14.48 5.69 -3.36
N LEU A 24 -13.65 5.00 -2.58
CA LEU A 24 -12.70 4.02 -3.11
C LEU A 24 -13.40 2.82 -3.75
N ALA A 25 -14.44 2.28 -3.12
CA ALA A 25 -15.21 1.16 -3.67
C ALA A 25 -15.92 1.55 -4.98
N THR A 26 -16.53 2.75 -5.02
CA THR A 26 -17.17 3.28 -6.23
C THR A 26 -16.13 3.52 -7.32
N ASN A 27 -14.95 4.03 -6.95
CA ASN A 27 -13.86 4.23 -7.88
C ASN A 27 -13.45 2.92 -8.57
N VAL A 28 -13.21 1.88 -7.78
CA VAL A 28 -12.82 0.56 -8.30
C VAL A 28 -13.94 -0.05 -9.14
N TYR A 29 -15.21 0.12 -8.75
CA TYR A 29 -16.34 -0.38 -9.51
C TYR A 29 -16.50 0.29 -10.89
N LEU A 30 -16.26 1.61 -10.97
CA LEU A 30 -16.43 2.38 -12.21
C LEU A 30 -15.20 2.33 -13.13
N TRP A 31 -13.99 2.38 -12.58
CA TRP A 31 -12.75 2.57 -13.34
C TRP A 31 -11.77 1.39 -13.24
N GLY A 32 -12.02 0.38 -12.39
CA GLY A 32 -11.15 -0.79 -12.25
C GLY A 32 -9.68 -0.40 -11.95
N ASP A 33 -8.77 -0.87 -12.79
CA ASP A 33 -7.33 -0.63 -12.64
C ASP A 33 -6.91 0.82 -12.94
N SER A 34 -7.71 1.58 -13.71
CA SER A 34 -7.44 3.00 -14.01
C SER A 34 -7.67 3.94 -12.83
N THR A 35 -8.07 3.43 -11.66
CA THR A 35 -8.24 4.23 -10.44
C THR A 35 -6.94 4.87 -9.95
N LEU A 36 -5.79 4.29 -10.33
CA LEU A 36 -4.45 4.76 -9.97
C LEU A 36 -4.05 6.06 -10.67
N ASP A 37 -4.72 6.42 -11.78
CA ASP A 37 -4.37 7.57 -12.63
C ASP A 37 -4.77 8.94 -12.04
N GLY A 38 -5.43 8.96 -10.89
CA GLY A 38 -5.78 10.22 -10.20
C GLY A 38 -7.02 10.12 -9.30
N SER A 39 -7.91 9.17 -9.57
CA SER A 39 -9.21 9.11 -8.88
C SER A 39 -9.06 8.84 -7.37
N ASN A 40 -8.11 7.99 -6.98
CA ASN A 40 -7.83 7.69 -5.57
C ASN A 40 -7.27 8.90 -4.81
N GLN A 41 -6.44 9.72 -5.46
CA GLN A 41 -5.88 10.93 -4.90
C GLN A 41 -6.99 11.94 -4.59
N ILE A 42 -7.96 12.09 -5.49
CA ILE A 42 -9.14 12.94 -5.27
C ILE A 42 -10.01 12.41 -4.13
N ALA A 43 -10.23 11.09 -4.05
CA ALA A 43 -10.98 10.48 -2.95
C ALA A 43 -10.33 10.73 -1.57
N LEU A 44 -9.00 10.58 -1.49
CA LEU A 44 -8.25 10.86 -0.25
C LEU A 44 -8.30 12.34 0.14
N LEU A 45 -8.12 13.24 -0.83
CA LEU A 45 -8.16 14.70 -0.58
C LEU A 45 -9.55 15.15 -0.11
N THR A 46 -10.62 14.65 -0.73
CA THR A 46 -12.00 14.99 -0.36
C THR A 46 -12.40 14.42 0.99
N ALA A 47 -12.01 13.18 1.31
CA ALA A 47 -12.20 12.61 2.65
C ALA A 47 -11.42 13.37 3.73
N GLY A 48 -10.18 13.79 3.43
CA GLY A 48 -9.38 14.64 4.31
C GLY A 48 -10.01 16.02 4.52
N ALA A 49 -10.56 16.63 3.46
CA ALA A 49 -11.30 17.89 3.56
C ALA A 49 -12.55 17.74 4.45
N LEU A 50 -13.30 16.64 4.31
CA LEU A 50 -14.44 16.32 5.17
C LEU A 50 -14.01 16.18 6.64
N ALA A 51 -12.91 15.48 6.91
CA ALA A 51 -12.36 15.36 8.26
C ALA A 51 -11.94 16.73 8.84
N ALA A 52 -11.33 17.59 8.04
CA ALA A 52 -10.97 18.95 8.44
C ALA A 52 -12.21 19.80 8.77
N ILE A 53 -13.29 19.71 7.97
CA ILE A 53 -14.56 20.40 8.23
C ILE A 53 -15.15 19.94 9.57
N ILE A 54 -15.13 18.63 9.86
CA ILE A 54 -15.60 18.09 11.14
C ILE A 54 -14.73 18.63 12.29
N GLY A 55 -13.41 18.67 12.13
CA GLY A 55 -12.49 19.28 13.09
C GLY A 55 -12.82 20.74 13.41
N VAL A 56 -13.06 21.57 12.39
CA VAL A 56 -13.46 22.96 12.59
C VAL A 56 -14.83 23.08 13.29
N ARG A 57 -15.78 22.19 12.98
CA ARG A 57 -17.09 22.15 13.65
C ARG A 57 -16.98 21.80 15.14
N LEU A 58 -16.05 20.91 15.50
CA LEU A 58 -15.74 20.51 16.87
C LEU A 58 -14.99 21.57 17.70
N GLY A 59 -14.64 22.70 17.08
CA GLY A 59 -14.01 23.84 17.73
C GLY A 59 -12.48 23.85 17.63
N PHE A 60 -11.87 22.97 16.83
CA PHE A 60 -10.44 23.03 16.55
C PHE A 60 -10.12 24.19 15.59
N GLY A 61 -9.05 24.91 15.90
CA GLY A 61 -8.57 25.99 15.05
C GLY A 61 -7.90 25.45 13.78
N TRP A 62 -7.96 26.20 12.68
CA TRP A 62 -7.26 25.81 11.44
C TRP A 62 -5.75 25.60 11.64
N ILE A 63 -5.13 26.42 12.50
CA ILE A 63 -3.70 26.31 12.83
C ILE A 63 -3.39 24.96 13.51
N GLU A 64 -4.27 24.51 14.42
CA GLU A 64 -4.13 23.23 15.11
C GLU A 64 -4.29 22.06 14.14
N ILE A 65 -5.30 22.12 13.26
CA ILE A 65 -5.54 21.10 12.24
C ILE A 65 -4.33 21.00 11.30
N ARG A 66 -3.82 22.14 10.81
CA ARG A 66 -2.64 22.18 9.94
C ARG A 66 -1.41 21.60 10.63
N ALA A 67 -1.19 21.93 11.91
CA ALA A 67 -0.08 21.38 12.67
C ALA A 67 -0.15 19.84 12.78
N GLN A 68 -1.35 19.27 12.96
CA GLN A 68 -1.52 17.82 12.97
C GLN A 68 -1.31 17.18 11.59
N ILE A 69 -1.74 17.85 10.50
CA ILE A 69 -1.46 17.39 9.14
C ILE A 69 0.06 17.30 8.92
N VAL A 70 0.81 18.36 9.23
CA VAL A 70 2.28 18.37 9.07
C VAL A 70 2.93 17.29 9.92
N LYS A 71 2.55 17.16 11.19
CA LYS A 71 3.06 16.12 12.08
C LYS A 71 2.82 14.70 11.54
N THR A 72 1.65 14.48 10.93
CA THR A 72 1.31 13.18 10.32
C THR A 72 2.20 12.90 9.11
N ILE A 73 2.44 13.90 8.27
CA ILE A 73 3.38 13.80 7.13
C ILE A 73 4.79 13.49 7.65
N ASP A 74 5.27 14.22 8.65
CA ASP A 74 6.61 14.01 9.24
C ASP A 74 6.77 12.58 9.77
N SER A 75 5.73 12.04 10.41
CA SER A 75 5.75 10.65 10.90
C SER A 75 5.79 9.60 9.78
N ALA A 76 5.30 9.94 8.58
CA ALA A 76 5.28 9.07 7.41
C ALA A 76 6.55 9.22 6.53
N MET A 77 7.34 10.29 6.71
CA MET A 77 8.52 10.57 5.89
C MET A 77 9.52 9.41 5.77
N PRO A 78 9.88 8.69 6.86
CA PRO A 78 10.79 7.56 6.74
C PRO A 78 10.27 6.47 5.80
N ALA A 79 8.97 6.14 5.88
CA ALA A 79 8.36 5.14 5.01
C ALA A 79 8.33 5.61 3.55
N ILE A 80 8.04 6.89 3.29
CA ILE A 80 8.06 7.47 1.94
C ILE A 80 9.45 7.35 1.31
N ILE A 81 10.50 7.70 2.06
CA ILE A 81 11.88 7.61 1.59
C ILE A 81 12.26 6.15 1.29
N ILE A 82 11.89 5.22 2.17
CA ILE A 82 12.13 3.78 1.96
C ILE A 82 11.43 3.31 0.68
N LEU A 83 10.15 3.63 0.49
CA LEU A 83 9.40 3.24 -0.71
C LEU A 83 9.99 3.83 -2.00
N LEU A 84 10.53 5.05 -1.94
CA LEU A 84 11.21 5.69 -3.08
C LEU A 84 12.52 4.98 -3.44
N LEU A 85 13.34 4.65 -2.44
CA LEU A 85 14.58 3.90 -2.64
C LEU A 85 14.31 2.49 -3.17
N ILE A 86 13.28 1.83 -2.64
CA ILE A 86 12.80 0.54 -3.13
C ILE A 86 12.38 0.65 -4.60
N GLY A 87 11.61 1.67 -4.98
CA GLY A 87 11.19 1.88 -6.37
C GLY A 87 12.38 2.06 -7.31
N ALA A 88 13.38 2.85 -6.91
CA ALA A 88 14.63 3.01 -7.66
C ALA A 88 15.38 1.67 -7.79
N LEU A 89 15.50 0.91 -6.70
CA LEU A 89 16.15 -0.40 -6.68
C LEU A 89 15.44 -1.38 -7.63
N SER A 90 14.12 -1.54 -7.52
CA SER A 90 13.33 -2.44 -8.38
C SER A 90 13.47 -2.07 -9.86
N GLY A 91 13.47 -0.77 -10.20
CA GLY A 91 13.73 -0.30 -11.56
C GLY A 91 15.13 -0.67 -12.06
N THR A 92 16.17 -0.47 -11.24
CA THR A 92 17.54 -0.84 -11.61
C THR A 92 17.71 -2.35 -11.77
N TRP A 93 17.03 -3.17 -10.98
CA TRP A 93 17.06 -4.63 -11.10
C TRP A 93 16.36 -5.14 -12.36
N LEU A 94 15.29 -4.46 -12.77
CA LEU A 94 14.61 -4.79 -14.02
C LEU A 94 15.52 -4.51 -15.22
N ILE A 95 16.15 -3.34 -15.27
CA ILE A 95 17.03 -2.94 -16.39
C ILE A 95 18.34 -3.75 -16.40
N SER A 96 18.92 -4.04 -15.24
CA SER A 96 20.17 -4.81 -15.15
C SER A 96 20.00 -6.31 -15.38
N GLY A 97 18.77 -6.80 -15.54
CA GLY A 97 18.50 -8.21 -15.78
C GLY A 97 18.46 -9.07 -14.51
N VAL A 98 18.60 -8.48 -13.32
CA VAL A 98 18.52 -9.21 -12.03
C VAL A 98 17.14 -9.84 -11.84
N VAL A 99 16.06 -9.09 -12.03
CA VAL A 99 14.69 -9.64 -11.95
C VAL A 99 14.44 -10.71 -13.03
N PRO A 100 14.76 -10.47 -14.32
CA PRO A 100 14.69 -11.53 -15.34
C PRO A 100 15.48 -12.80 -15.00
N ALA A 101 16.68 -12.68 -14.45
CA ALA A 101 17.49 -13.82 -14.03
C ALA A 101 16.83 -14.58 -12.88
N LEU A 102 16.28 -13.88 -11.88
CA LEU A 102 15.51 -14.51 -10.79
C LEU A 102 14.30 -15.28 -11.32
N ILE A 103 13.61 -14.75 -12.33
CA ILE A 103 12.49 -15.45 -12.96
C ILE A 103 12.98 -16.70 -13.69
N TYR A 104 14.04 -16.59 -14.49
CA TYR A 104 14.62 -17.70 -15.24
C TYR A 104 15.04 -18.86 -14.31
N TYR A 105 15.88 -18.58 -13.32
CA TYR A 105 16.33 -19.61 -12.38
C TYR A 105 15.20 -20.06 -11.44
N GLY A 106 14.25 -19.18 -11.14
CA GLY A 106 13.07 -19.54 -10.36
C GLY A 106 12.20 -20.57 -11.06
N LEU A 107 12.05 -20.49 -12.38
CA LEU A 107 11.31 -21.48 -13.18
C LEU A 107 12.02 -22.83 -13.24
N ASP A 108 13.36 -22.85 -13.24
CA ASP A 108 14.14 -24.08 -13.20
C ASP A 108 14.03 -24.81 -11.85
N ILE A 109 13.91 -24.06 -10.74
CA ILE A 109 13.95 -24.61 -9.38
C ILE A 109 12.54 -24.91 -8.83
N LEU A 110 11.54 -24.06 -9.14
CA LEU A 110 10.22 -24.13 -8.54
C LEU A 110 9.25 -24.96 -9.38
N HIS A 111 8.67 -26.00 -8.79
CA HIS A 111 7.59 -26.75 -9.43
C HIS A 111 6.24 -26.05 -9.18
N PRO A 112 5.37 -25.87 -10.20
CA PRO A 112 4.04 -25.26 -10.07
C PRO A 112 3.17 -25.81 -8.92
N ARG A 113 3.31 -27.10 -8.55
CA ARG A 113 2.52 -27.73 -7.48
C ARG A 113 2.83 -27.19 -6.08
N ILE A 114 4.06 -26.74 -5.85
CA ILE A 114 4.50 -26.22 -4.54
C ILE A 114 4.73 -24.70 -4.56
N PHE A 115 4.60 -24.07 -5.72
CA PHE A 115 4.98 -22.67 -5.93
C PHE A 115 4.31 -21.72 -4.92
N LEU A 116 3.00 -21.83 -4.71
CA LEU A 116 2.29 -20.94 -3.77
C LEU A 116 2.78 -21.10 -2.34
N PHE A 117 3.03 -22.35 -1.90
CA PHE A 117 3.58 -22.62 -0.58
C PHE A 117 5.02 -22.09 -0.46
N ALA A 118 5.84 -22.32 -1.48
CA ALA A 118 7.20 -21.79 -1.52
C ALA A 118 7.21 -20.25 -1.51
N ALA A 119 6.30 -19.60 -2.22
CA ALA A 119 6.17 -18.14 -2.23
C ALA A 119 5.90 -17.58 -0.83
N VAL A 120 5.01 -18.21 -0.05
CA VAL A 120 4.77 -17.83 1.36
C VAL A 120 6.06 -17.93 2.18
N ILE A 121 6.76 -19.07 2.10
CA ILE A 121 7.97 -19.31 2.90
C ILE A 121 9.11 -18.36 2.49
N ILE A 122 9.32 -18.16 1.19
CA ILE A 122 10.35 -17.24 0.68
C ILE A 122 10.03 -15.82 1.15
N SER A 123 8.79 -15.35 0.99
CA SER A 123 8.37 -14.03 1.46
C SER A 123 8.51 -13.87 2.98
N MET A 124 8.23 -14.92 3.75
CA MET A 124 8.43 -14.92 5.22
C MET A 124 9.89 -14.76 5.60
N VAL A 125 10.78 -15.56 5.01
CA VAL A 125 12.23 -15.49 5.30
C VAL A 125 12.78 -14.11 4.94
N VAL A 126 12.41 -13.59 3.76
CA VAL A 126 12.86 -12.26 3.33
C VAL A 126 12.28 -11.15 4.20
N SER A 127 11.02 -11.25 4.63
CA SER A 127 10.42 -10.25 5.53
C SER A 127 11.09 -10.23 6.89
N LEU A 128 11.38 -11.41 7.47
CA LEU A 128 12.13 -11.50 8.72
C LEU A 128 13.55 -10.95 8.59
N ALA A 129 14.22 -11.21 7.47
CA ALA A 129 15.57 -10.71 7.22
C ALA A 129 15.62 -9.19 6.97
N THR A 130 14.62 -8.65 6.26
CA THR A 130 14.56 -7.22 5.90
C THR A 130 13.84 -6.36 6.95
N GLY A 131 13.06 -6.97 7.83
CA GLY A 131 12.23 -6.29 8.83
C GLY A 131 11.07 -5.48 8.24
N SER A 132 10.74 -5.65 6.96
CA SER A 132 9.74 -4.83 6.26
C SER A 132 9.00 -5.60 5.17
N SER A 133 7.68 -5.72 5.35
CA SER A 133 6.77 -6.32 4.36
C SER A 133 6.79 -5.57 3.02
N TRP A 134 6.88 -4.23 3.05
CA TRP A 134 6.93 -3.40 1.85
C TRP A 134 8.21 -3.63 1.03
N SER A 135 9.35 -3.78 1.70
CA SER A 135 10.63 -4.11 1.06
C SER A 135 10.59 -5.51 0.42
N THR A 136 9.98 -6.46 1.13
CA THR A 136 9.83 -7.85 0.67
C THR A 136 9.00 -7.95 -0.61
N ILE A 137 7.83 -7.30 -0.63
CA ILE A 137 6.93 -7.33 -1.79
C ILE A 137 7.61 -6.71 -3.02
N ALA A 138 8.35 -5.62 -2.84
CA ALA A 138 8.94 -4.89 -3.96
C ALA A 138 10.22 -5.51 -4.54
N THR A 139 10.92 -6.35 -3.76
CA THR A 139 12.14 -7.04 -4.20
C THR A 139 11.81 -8.43 -4.75
N ILE A 140 11.61 -9.40 -3.86
CA ILE A 140 11.35 -10.79 -4.25
C ILE A 140 9.91 -11.00 -4.71
N GLY A 141 8.96 -10.21 -4.20
CA GLY A 141 7.55 -10.34 -4.58
C GLY A 141 7.30 -10.08 -6.07
N VAL A 142 7.93 -9.06 -6.66
CA VAL A 142 7.84 -8.79 -8.11
C VAL A 142 8.37 -9.96 -8.94
N ALA A 143 9.50 -10.55 -8.53
CA ALA A 143 10.06 -11.73 -9.18
C ALA A 143 9.11 -12.94 -9.06
N LEU A 144 8.54 -13.19 -7.87
CA LEU A 144 7.57 -14.27 -7.64
C LEU A 144 6.29 -14.08 -8.47
N ILE A 145 5.77 -12.85 -8.58
CA ILE A 145 4.65 -12.55 -9.48
C ILE A 145 5.02 -12.90 -10.93
N GLY A 146 6.23 -12.53 -11.38
CA GLY A 146 6.71 -12.87 -12.72
C GLY A 146 6.83 -14.37 -12.97
N ILE A 147 7.36 -15.12 -12.00
CA ILE A 147 7.43 -16.60 -12.06
C ILE A 147 6.02 -17.20 -12.12
N GLY A 148 5.11 -16.74 -11.24
CA GLY A 148 3.74 -17.21 -11.22
C GLY A 148 3.00 -16.96 -12.54
N ASP A 149 3.20 -15.79 -13.14
CA ASP A 149 2.64 -15.45 -14.46
C ASP A 149 3.19 -16.37 -15.55
N ALA A 150 4.50 -16.63 -15.55
CA ALA A 150 5.15 -17.56 -16.48
C ALA A 150 4.69 -19.02 -16.31
N MET A 151 4.28 -19.41 -15.10
CA MET A 151 3.68 -20.73 -14.81
C MET A 151 2.17 -20.78 -15.11
N GLY A 152 1.54 -19.67 -15.52
CA GLY A 152 0.09 -19.59 -15.75
C GLY A 152 -0.76 -19.59 -14.48
N ILE A 153 -0.17 -19.25 -13.32
CA ILE A 153 -0.87 -19.16 -12.04
C ILE A 153 -1.47 -17.77 -11.90
N GLY A 154 -2.74 -17.68 -11.49
CA GLY A 154 -3.45 -16.40 -11.39
C GLY A 154 -2.75 -15.38 -10.50
N LYS A 155 -2.49 -14.16 -11.01
CA LYS A 155 -1.78 -13.09 -10.28
C LYS A 155 -2.35 -12.81 -8.90
N ALA A 156 -3.68 -12.86 -8.75
CA ALA A 156 -4.35 -12.62 -7.48
C ALA A 156 -3.95 -13.63 -6.39
N ILE A 157 -3.87 -14.93 -6.72
CA ILE A 157 -3.50 -15.95 -5.72
C ILE A 157 -2.01 -15.91 -5.41
N VAL A 158 -1.17 -15.57 -6.39
CA VAL A 158 0.28 -15.37 -6.18
C VAL A 158 0.54 -14.17 -5.28
N ALA A 159 -0.13 -13.03 -5.55
CA ALA A 159 -0.06 -11.85 -4.71
C ALA A 159 -0.54 -12.14 -3.28
N GLY A 160 -1.62 -12.90 -3.13
CA GLY A 160 -2.12 -13.37 -1.84
C GLY A 160 -1.09 -14.22 -1.07
N ALA A 161 -0.41 -15.14 -1.74
CA ALA A 161 0.65 -15.95 -1.13
C ALA A 161 1.85 -15.11 -0.67
N ILE A 162 2.29 -14.16 -1.48
CA ILE A 162 3.40 -13.25 -1.13
C ILE A 162 3.02 -12.39 0.08
N ILE A 163 1.83 -11.78 0.07
CA ILE A 163 1.36 -10.94 1.18
C ILE A 163 1.24 -11.77 2.47
N SER A 164 0.75 -13.01 2.38
CA SER A 164 0.61 -13.91 3.53
C SER A 164 1.95 -14.31 4.15
N GLY A 165 3.04 -14.31 3.38
CA GLY A 165 4.38 -14.52 3.90
C GLY A 165 5.06 -13.23 4.34
N ALA A 166 4.79 -12.12 3.67
CA ALA A 166 5.47 -10.85 3.92
C ALA A 166 4.98 -10.13 5.19
N TYR A 167 3.74 -10.37 5.63
CA TYR A 167 3.13 -9.82 6.84
C TYR A 167 3.05 -10.86 7.95
#